data_AF-D4DEM4-F1
#
_entry.id   AF-D4DEM4-F1
#
_cell.length_a   1.000
_cell.length_b   1.000
_cell.length_c   1.000
_cell.angle_alpha   90.00
_cell.angle_beta   90.00
_cell.angle_gamma   90.00
#
_symmetry.space_group_name_H-M   'P 1'
#
loop_
_entity.id
_entity.type
_entity.pdbx_description
1 polymer ?
#
loop_
_entity_poly.entity_id
_entity_poly.type
_entity_poly.pdbx_seq_one_letter_code
_entity_poly.pdbx_strand_id
1 'polypeptide(L)'
;MFEKYQPPRSYGSSGGALSLTGLESMSAAEKTARIMAVANDMAASIIYIAKQAEAGNLTNRQIIPIYNFIDSILGLERSQTKSLMRELDKQGSRIALMEKQHSRDIEELTKCAMETITQMKVRIAQLEKNSTKRWKQKEEEELVGDKETLLGGAQEVRRQLGIARRWLARRGRGEEFYLGISSGRRPQKEKRSRGRQRQRRWNQVEIILFQSTPYLSSVSAVSVSDQHSSFIQRSCASIFHTADSMSSKGDFAAVRRDIAAQMKQPGYDDGSAGPVFVRLAWHSAGTYDIESDTGGSNGAGMRYEAEGGDPANAGLQHGRAFLEPIKAKHPWITYSDLWTLAGVVAIKEMGGPEISWLPGRTDFVDDSKVPPRGRLPDATKGSDHIRHIFYRMGFNDQEIVALSGAHNLGRTHMDRSGFEGPWVNNPTRFSNQYFRLLKKLEWKPRTLSNGTKQFNYVDEDVPEEEREEPLMMLPTDMALLSDPEFAMWVDKYAEDKELFFDHFSKAFHKLMELGIKRNAQGEVINTDNVRGGYISAPKKSDRPTAPDQAPRAHL
;
A
#
# COMPACT_ATOMS: atom_id res chain seq x y z
N MET A 1 23.68 20.92 -28.16
CA MET A 1 23.71 21.89 -27.05
C MET A 1 25.11 22.47 -26.75
N PHE A 2 26.20 21.88 -27.22
CA PHE A 2 27.56 22.25 -26.77
C PHE A 2 28.33 23.28 -27.63
N GLU A 3 27.90 23.61 -28.85
CA GLU A 3 28.50 24.72 -29.64
C GLU A 3 27.95 26.11 -29.28
N LYS A 4 26.92 26.17 -28.42
CA LYS A 4 26.22 27.43 -28.10
C LYS A 4 26.62 28.06 -26.77
N TYR A 5 27.56 27.49 -26.03
CA TYR A 5 27.91 28.02 -24.72
C TYR A 5 28.99 29.10 -24.83
N GLN A 6 28.59 30.36 -24.78
CA GLN A 6 29.49 31.47 -24.48
C GLN A 6 29.56 31.68 -22.95
N PRO A 7 30.75 31.92 -22.39
CA PRO A 7 30.86 32.29 -20.98
C PRO A 7 30.03 33.55 -20.70
N PRO A 8 29.42 33.69 -19.51
CA PRO A 8 28.60 34.86 -19.21
C PRO A 8 29.43 36.13 -19.37
N ARG A 9 28.90 37.11 -20.10
CA ARG A 9 29.45 38.48 -20.13
C ARG A 9 29.63 38.95 -18.69
N SER A 10 30.76 39.58 -18.40
CA SER A 10 31.04 40.23 -17.12
C SER A 10 29.85 41.11 -16.73
N TYR A 11 29.05 40.66 -15.78
CA TYR A 11 27.99 41.48 -15.21
C TYR A 11 28.64 42.54 -14.32
N GLY A 12 28.24 43.77 -14.56
CA GLY A 12 28.83 44.98 -14.00
C GLY A 12 28.94 44.99 -12.48
N SER A 13 29.80 45.88 -12.03
CA SER A 13 30.11 46.21 -10.65
C SER A 13 28.87 46.53 -9.79
N SER A 14 28.26 45.52 -9.17
CA SER A 14 27.56 45.63 -7.88
C SER A 14 27.00 44.26 -7.44
N GLY A 15 27.73 43.55 -6.56
CA GLY A 15 27.25 42.34 -5.89
C GLY A 15 27.47 41.05 -6.68
N GLY A 16 28.64 40.43 -6.48
CA GLY A 16 29.12 39.27 -7.26
C GLY A 16 28.22 38.04 -7.22
N ALA A 17 28.20 37.32 -8.35
CA ALA A 17 27.45 36.10 -8.64
C ALA A 17 27.76 34.87 -7.73
N LEU A 18 28.56 35.04 -6.68
CA LEU A 18 28.95 33.98 -5.73
C LEU A 18 28.68 34.35 -4.27
N SER A 19 27.94 35.44 -4.00
CA SER A 19 27.74 35.91 -2.63
C SER A 19 26.50 35.32 -1.96
N LEU A 20 26.72 34.66 -0.81
CA LEU A 20 25.68 34.24 0.13
C LEU A 20 25.32 35.35 1.15
N THR A 21 25.86 36.56 0.98
CA THR A 21 25.55 37.71 1.85
C THR A 21 24.08 38.10 1.76
N GLY A 22 23.45 38.38 2.90
CA GLY A 22 22.06 38.85 2.95
C GLY A 22 21.01 37.75 2.97
N LEU A 23 21.40 36.47 3.10
CA LEU A 23 20.45 35.34 3.26
C LEU A 23 19.53 35.50 4.47
N GLU A 24 19.96 36.20 5.51
CA GLU A 24 19.20 36.32 6.76
C GLU A 24 17.86 37.05 6.57
N SER A 25 17.80 38.03 5.66
CA SER A 25 16.62 38.85 5.39
C SER A 25 15.67 38.31 4.31
N MET A 26 15.98 37.15 3.71
CA MET A 26 15.19 36.55 2.61
C MET A 26 14.11 35.59 3.12
N SER A 27 13.06 35.35 2.33
CA SER A 27 12.09 34.28 2.61
C SER A 27 12.68 32.89 2.35
N ALA A 28 12.08 31.83 2.89
CA ALA A 28 12.59 30.46 2.74
C ALA A 28 12.75 30.04 1.26
N ALA A 29 11.76 30.36 0.42
CA ALA A 29 11.80 30.06 -1.02
C ALA A 29 12.92 30.82 -1.75
N GLU A 30 13.15 32.09 -1.39
CA GLU A 30 14.21 32.92 -1.97
C GLU A 30 15.61 32.46 -1.52
N LYS A 31 15.76 32.03 -0.26
CA LYS A 31 17.01 31.42 0.23
C LYS A 31 17.33 30.16 -0.56
N THR A 32 16.34 29.27 -0.74
CA THR A 32 16.52 28.03 -1.51
C THR A 32 16.91 28.34 -2.96
N ALA A 33 16.23 29.28 -3.61
CA ALA A 33 16.56 29.66 -4.99
C ALA A 33 17.98 30.25 -5.10
N ARG A 34 18.40 31.08 -4.14
CA ARG A 34 19.74 31.69 -4.12
C ARG A 34 20.84 30.66 -3.87
N ILE A 35 20.62 29.74 -2.93
CA ILE A 35 21.55 28.64 -2.63
C ILE A 35 21.69 27.71 -3.85
N MET A 36 20.58 27.36 -4.51
CA MET A 36 20.58 26.54 -5.73
C MET A 36 21.34 27.22 -6.88
N ALA A 37 21.16 28.54 -7.06
CA ALA A 37 21.89 29.28 -8.08
C ALA A 37 23.42 29.26 -7.84
N VAL A 38 23.86 29.54 -6.61
CA VAL A 38 25.29 29.49 -6.25
C VAL A 38 25.86 28.08 -6.39
N ALA A 39 25.11 27.06 -5.99
CA ALA A 39 25.52 25.66 -6.14
C ALA A 39 25.68 25.26 -7.61
N ASN A 40 24.77 25.68 -8.49
CA ASN A 40 24.84 25.42 -9.92
C ASN A 40 26.05 26.11 -10.57
N ASP A 41 26.35 27.35 -10.19
CA ASP A 41 27.52 28.09 -10.70
C ASP A 41 28.85 27.47 -10.22
N MET A 42 28.89 27.01 -8.96
CA MET A 42 30.03 26.25 -8.42
C MET A 42 30.21 24.92 -9.15
N ALA A 43 29.14 24.16 -9.39
CA ALA A 43 29.19 22.90 -10.11
C ALA A 43 29.68 23.09 -11.56
N ALA A 44 29.19 24.11 -12.26
CA ALA A 44 29.64 24.45 -13.60
C ALA A 44 31.15 24.80 -13.63
N SER A 45 31.62 25.53 -12.61
CA SER A 45 33.04 25.89 -12.47
C SER A 45 33.93 24.66 -12.21
N ILE A 46 33.49 23.74 -11.34
CA ILE A 46 34.20 22.48 -11.06
C ILE A 46 34.28 21.59 -12.31
N ILE A 47 33.17 21.46 -13.06
CA ILE A 47 33.12 20.69 -14.31
C ILE A 47 34.07 21.29 -15.36
N TYR A 48 34.13 22.61 -15.47
CA TYR A 48 35.04 23.28 -16.38
C TYR A 48 36.52 23.00 -16.02
N ILE A 49 36.87 23.10 -14.74
CA ILE A 49 38.22 22.81 -14.25
C ILE A 49 38.59 21.34 -14.47
N ALA A 50 37.69 20.41 -14.20
CA ALA A 50 37.91 18.98 -14.45
C ALA A 50 38.23 18.70 -15.93
N LYS A 51 37.50 19.33 -16.86
CA LYS A 51 37.80 19.24 -18.29
C LYS A 51 39.16 19.82 -18.68
N GLN A 52 39.58 20.91 -18.05
CA GLN A 52 40.92 21.48 -18.28
C GLN A 52 42.03 20.56 -17.74
N ALA A 53 41.77 19.83 -16.65
CA ALA A 53 42.69 18.82 -16.12
C ALA A 53 42.78 17.60 -17.05
N GLU A 54 41.64 17.09 -17.54
CA GLU A 54 41.60 15.98 -18.51
C GLU A 54 42.27 16.32 -19.84
N ALA A 55 42.16 17.57 -20.29
CA ALA A 55 42.84 18.08 -21.48
C ALA A 55 44.36 18.30 -21.29
N GLY A 56 44.91 18.06 -20.08
CA GLY A 56 46.32 18.27 -19.77
C GLY A 56 46.74 19.73 -19.63
N ASN A 57 45.79 20.66 -19.55
CA ASN A 57 46.04 22.11 -19.47
C ASN A 57 46.33 22.59 -18.03
N LEU A 58 46.20 21.71 -17.04
CA LEU A 58 46.48 22.00 -15.63
C LEU A 58 47.60 21.10 -15.11
N THR A 59 48.53 21.69 -14.36
CA THR A 59 49.62 20.93 -13.73
C THR A 59 49.13 20.25 -12.45
N ASN A 60 49.76 19.15 -12.04
CA ASN A 60 49.45 18.45 -10.77
C ASN A 60 49.46 19.40 -9.55
N ARG A 61 50.32 20.42 -9.55
CA ARG A 61 50.39 21.43 -8.48
C ARG A 61 49.16 22.35 -8.41
N GLN A 62 48.47 22.54 -9.54
CA GLN A 62 47.22 23.31 -9.64
C GLN A 62 45.99 22.45 -9.34
N ILE A 63 46.08 21.13 -9.54
CA ILE A 63 44.99 20.17 -9.39
C ILE A 63 44.79 19.74 -7.91
N ILE A 64 45.87 19.55 -7.15
CA ILE A 64 45.83 19.06 -5.76
C ILE A 64 44.93 19.91 -4.83
N PRO A 65 45.00 21.25 -4.81
CA PRO A 65 44.13 22.06 -3.95
C PRO A 65 42.63 21.91 -4.27
N ILE A 66 42.30 21.57 -5.51
CA ILE A 66 40.93 21.44 -6.00
C ILE A 66 40.33 20.10 -5.52
N TYR A 67 41.10 19.02 -5.57
CA TYR A 67 40.69 17.74 -4.98
C TYR A 67 40.47 17.85 -3.47
N ASN A 68 41.39 18.49 -2.75
CA ASN A 68 41.24 18.68 -1.30
C ASN A 68 39.99 19.51 -0.94
N PHE A 69 39.62 20.48 -1.78
CA PHE A 69 38.41 21.26 -1.62
C PHE A 69 37.14 20.43 -1.87
N ILE A 70 37.14 19.60 -2.92
CA ILE A 70 36.02 18.68 -3.23
C ILE A 70 35.83 17.66 -2.10
N ASP A 71 36.90 17.07 -1.60
CA ASP A 71 36.83 16.10 -0.49
C ASP A 71 36.28 16.73 0.79
N SER A 72 36.62 17.99 1.07
CA SER A 72 36.08 18.74 2.20
C SER A 72 34.56 18.98 2.07
N ILE A 73 34.08 19.32 0.85
CA ILE A 73 32.65 19.48 0.56
C ILE A 73 31.91 18.14 0.72
N LEU A 74 32.44 17.05 0.15
CA LEU A 74 31.86 15.71 0.26
C LEU A 74 31.86 15.19 1.71
N GLY A 75 32.83 15.60 2.52
CA GLY A 75 32.86 15.33 3.96
C GLY A 75 31.75 16.05 4.73
N LEU A 76 31.54 17.34 4.42
CA LEU A 76 30.48 18.15 5.02
C LEU A 76 29.07 17.65 4.65
N GLU A 77 28.85 17.29 3.38
CA GLU A 77 27.58 16.73 2.90
C GLU A 77 27.22 15.43 3.63
N ARG A 78 28.21 14.52 3.79
CA ARG A 78 28.02 13.26 4.54
C ARG A 78 27.67 13.51 6.00
N SER A 79 28.30 14.50 6.64
CA SER A 79 28.02 14.88 8.03
C SER A 79 26.61 15.48 8.19
N GLN A 80 26.22 16.41 7.32
CA GLN A 80 24.89 17.02 7.36
C GLN A 80 23.78 16.02 7.04
N THR A 81 24.00 15.12 6.08
CA THR A 81 23.04 14.06 5.74
C THR A 81 22.82 13.11 6.92
N LYS A 82 23.89 12.71 7.61
CA LYS A 82 23.78 11.91 8.85
C LYS A 82 23.00 12.63 9.95
N SER A 83 23.18 13.95 10.10
CA SER A 83 22.43 14.76 11.07
C SER A 83 20.94 14.83 10.73
N LEU A 84 20.60 15.07 9.45
CA LEU A 84 19.22 15.10 8.96
C LEU A 84 18.52 13.75 9.11
N MET A 85 19.20 12.63 8.80
CA MET A 85 18.63 11.29 8.99
C MET A 85 18.32 11.00 10.46
N ARG A 86 19.20 11.39 11.39
CA ARG A 86 18.92 11.23 12.84
C ARG A 86 17.71 12.04 13.31
N GLU A 87 17.54 13.26 12.80
CA GLU A 87 16.37 14.06 13.14
C GLU A 87 15.10 13.47 12.52
N LEU A 88 15.17 12.92 11.30
CA LEU A 88 14.06 12.24 10.64
C LEU A 88 13.61 10.99 11.44
N ASP A 89 14.56 10.17 11.91
CA ASP A 89 14.29 9.01 12.77
C ASP A 89 13.63 9.42 14.10
N LYS A 90 14.09 10.53 14.68
CA LYS A 90 13.51 11.09 15.90
C LYS A 90 12.08 11.58 15.69
N GLN A 91 11.79 12.20 14.55
CA GLN A 91 10.42 12.60 14.18
C GLN A 91 9.54 11.37 13.90
N GLY A 92 10.05 10.36 13.18
CA GLY A 92 9.35 9.10 12.95
C GLY A 92 8.99 8.39 14.25
N SER A 93 9.91 8.37 15.22
CA SER A 93 9.68 7.81 16.56
C SER A 93 8.59 8.58 17.34
N ARG A 94 8.55 9.92 17.22
CA ARG A 94 7.49 10.74 17.82
C ARG A 94 6.13 10.48 17.18
N ILE A 95 6.08 10.32 15.86
CA ILE A 95 4.84 10.00 15.13
C ILE A 95 4.33 8.63 15.56
N ALA A 96 5.18 7.61 15.63
CA ALA A 96 4.80 6.27 16.09
C ALA A 96 4.25 6.27 17.53
N LEU A 97 4.84 7.10 18.42
CA LEU A 97 4.33 7.27 19.78
C LEU A 97 2.95 7.94 19.81
N MET A 98 2.73 8.95 18.98
CA MET A 98 1.43 9.62 18.84
C MET A 98 0.37 8.69 18.25
N GLU A 99 0.70 7.89 17.23
CA GLU A 99 -0.20 6.89 16.66
C GLU A 99 -0.63 5.84 17.70
N LYS A 100 0.31 5.37 18.52
CA LYS A 100 0.02 4.44 19.63
C LYS A 100 -0.85 5.08 20.71
N GLN A 101 -0.74 6.40 20.92
CA GLN A 101 -1.61 7.12 21.85
C GLN A 101 -3.02 7.26 21.27
N HIS A 102 -3.14 7.74 20.04
CA HIS A 102 -4.44 7.87 19.36
C HIS A 102 -5.19 6.54 19.25
N SER A 103 -4.47 5.43 19.00
CA SER A 103 -5.10 4.10 18.96
C SER A 103 -5.71 3.72 20.31
N ARG A 104 -5.04 4.03 21.43
CA ARG A 104 -5.57 3.80 22.79
C ARG A 104 -6.77 4.68 23.08
N ASP A 105 -6.71 5.96 22.70
CA ASP A 105 -7.81 6.89 22.91
C ASP A 105 -9.06 6.46 22.10
N ILE A 106 -8.87 5.95 20.87
CA ILE A 106 -9.96 5.40 20.04
C ILE A 106 -10.58 4.14 20.68
N GLU A 107 -9.77 3.22 21.21
CA GLU A 107 -10.27 2.04 21.92
C GLU A 107 -11.09 2.41 23.15
N GLU A 108 -10.64 3.39 23.93
CA GLU A 108 -11.31 3.87 25.13
C GLU A 108 -12.64 4.57 24.81
N LEU A 109 -12.66 5.42 23.77
CA LEU A 109 -13.88 6.04 23.26
C LEU A 109 -14.88 5.00 22.73
N THR A 110 -14.39 3.97 22.04
CA THR A 110 -15.23 2.89 21.50
C THR A 110 -15.86 2.08 22.63
N LYS A 111 -15.10 1.79 23.69
CA LYS A 111 -15.61 1.13 24.90
C LYS A 111 -16.69 1.96 25.59
N CYS A 112 -16.46 3.25 25.78
CA CYS A 112 -17.43 4.18 26.38
C CYS A 112 -18.74 4.25 25.55
N ALA A 113 -18.63 4.28 24.22
CA ALA A 113 -19.78 4.25 23.32
C ALA A 113 -20.59 2.95 23.44
N MET A 114 -19.92 1.79 23.51
CA MET A 114 -20.57 0.48 23.66
C MET A 114 -21.29 0.35 25.02
N GLU A 115 -20.69 0.84 26.10
CA GLU A 115 -21.31 0.89 27.43
C GLU A 115 -22.57 1.77 27.41
N THR A 116 -22.49 2.93 26.76
CA THR A 116 -23.63 3.85 26.60
C THR A 116 -24.78 3.22 25.80
N ILE A 117 -24.47 2.55 24.68
CA ILE A 117 -25.46 1.82 23.88
C ILE A 117 -26.14 0.72 24.72
N THR A 118 -25.36 0.01 25.54
CA THR A 118 -25.88 -1.04 26.42
C THR A 118 -26.84 -0.47 27.46
N GLN A 119 -26.49 0.66 28.09
CA GLN A 119 -27.38 1.35 29.03
C GLN A 119 -28.66 1.86 28.36
N MET A 120 -28.57 2.37 27.14
CA MET A 120 -29.74 2.80 26.35
C MET A 120 -30.67 1.62 26.05
N LYS A 121 -30.13 0.45 25.65
CA LYS A 121 -30.92 -0.77 25.42
C LYS A 121 -31.68 -1.22 26.67
N VAL A 122 -31.02 -1.21 27.82
CA VAL A 122 -31.67 -1.53 29.11
C VAL A 122 -32.79 -0.52 29.41
N ARG A 123 -32.57 0.77 29.15
CA ARG A 123 -33.58 1.80 29.37
C ARG A 123 -34.79 1.66 28.44
N ILE A 124 -34.56 1.31 27.18
CA ILE A 124 -35.63 1.04 26.20
C ILE A 124 -36.47 -0.15 26.69
N ALA A 125 -35.85 -1.27 27.07
CA ALA A 125 -36.55 -2.44 27.60
C ALA A 125 -37.39 -2.11 28.86
N GLN A 126 -36.87 -1.25 29.74
CA GLN A 126 -37.59 -0.79 30.93
C GLN A 126 -38.82 0.08 30.55
N LEU A 127 -38.67 0.96 29.56
CA LEU A 127 -39.75 1.80 29.06
C LEU A 127 -40.83 0.98 28.36
N GLU A 128 -40.45 -0.03 27.58
CA GLU A 128 -41.38 -0.98 26.97
C GLU A 128 -42.19 -1.71 28.05
N LYS A 129 -41.53 -2.28 29.06
CA LYS A 129 -42.21 -2.96 30.18
C LYS A 129 -43.15 -2.04 30.96
N ASN A 130 -42.77 -0.79 31.17
CA ASN A 130 -43.60 0.21 31.83
C ASN A 130 -44.78 0.64 30.96
N SER A 131 -44.58 0.74 29.65
CA SER A 131 -45.66 1.00 28.70
C SER A 131 -46.68 -0.13 28.70
N THR A 132 -46.24 -1.40 28.66
CA THR A 132 -47.13 -2.57 28.70
C THR A 132 -47.92 -2.65 30.01
N LYS A 133 -47.31 -2.31 31.15
CA LYS A 133 -48.01 -2.19 32.43
C LYS A 133 -49.06 -1.07 32.41
N ARG A 134 -48.71 0.10 31.86
CA ARG A 134 -49.61 1.25 31.75
C ARG A 134 -50.76 1.00 30.79
N TRP A 135 -50.53 0.26 29.70
CA TRP A 135 -51.58 -0.22 28.79
C TRP A 135 -52.54 -1.17 29.48
N LYS A 136 -52.05 -2.14 30.26
CA LYS A 136 -52.92 -3.04 31.06
C LYS A 136 -53.74 -2.29 32.12
N GLN A 137 -53.17 -1.25 32.75
CA GLN A 137 -53.88 -0.40 33.71
C GLN A 137 -54.94 0.48 33.05
N LYS A 138 -54.70 0.94 31.81
CA LYS A 138 -55.64 1.77 31.03
C LYS A 138 -56.77 0.92 30.42
N GLU A 139 -56.50 -0.34 30.11
CA GLU A 139 -57.49 -1.32 29.63
C GLU A 139 -58.51 -1.73 30.72
N GLU A 140 -58.13 -1.64 32.00
CA GLU A 140 -59.05 -1.78 33.15
C GLU A 140 -59.87 -0.50 33.45
N GLU A 141 -59.44 0.68 32.97
CA GLU A 141 -60.11 1.97 33.23
C GLU A 141 -60.95 2.53 32.06
N GLU A 142 -60.73 2.11 30.81
CA GLU A 142 -61.43 2.64 29.61
C GLU A 142 -62.38 1.61 28.97
N LEU A 143 -63.33 1.10 29.74
CA LEU A 143 -64.68 0.76 29.25
C LEU A 143 -65.51 2.06 29.31
N VAL A 144 -65.51 2.86 28.23
CA VAL A 144 -66.54 3.85 27.77
C VAL A 144 -65.87 4.97 26.92
N GLY A 145 -66.26 5.06 25.63
CA GLY A 145 -66.09 6.20 24.70
C GLY A 145 -64.67 6.45 24.18
N ASP A 146 -64.35 6.69 22.91
CA ASP A 146 -65.17 7.14 21.78
C ASP A 146 -64.35 6.95 20.48
N LYS A 147 -64.94 6.36 19.43
CA LYS A 147 -64.25 5.89 18.20
C LYS A 147 -64.10 6.96 17.11
N GLU A 148 -64.61 8.18 17.31
CA GLU A 148 -64.71 9.20 16.26
C GLU A 148 -63.49 10.14 16.13
N THR A 149 -62.65 10.28 17.16
CA THR A 149 -61.54 11.25 17.16
C THR A 149 -60.30 10.79 16.35
N LEU A 150 -60.17 9.48 16.09
CA LEU A 150 -59.01 8.89 15.41
C LEU A 150 -59.07 8.96 13.87
N LEU A 151 -60.26 9.05 13.28
CA LEU A 151 -60.44 9.10 11.83
C LEU A 151 -60.07 10.45 11.21
N GLY A 152 -60.26 11.57 11.92
CA GLY A 152 -59.88 12.90 11.46
C GLY A 152 -58.36 13.15 11.42
N GLY A 153 -57.62 12.61 12.41
CA GLY A 153 -56.16 12.75 12.47
C GLY A 153 -55.42 11.96 11.38
N ALA A 154 -55.93 10.78 11.04
CA ALA A 154 -55.34 9.93 9.99
C ALA A 154 -55.49 10.53 8.58
N GLN A 155 -56.56 11.28 8.32
CA GLN A 155 -56.78 11.98 7.05
C GLN A 155 -55.84 13.18 6.87
N GLU A 156 -55.56 13.93 7.94
CA GLU A 156 -54.65 15.08 7.89
C GLU A 156 -53.18 14.65 7.71
N VAL A 157 -52.74 13.57 8.38
CA VAL A 157 -51.38 13.02 8.20
C VAL A 157 -51.17 12.48 6.78
N ARG A 158 -52.18 11.84 6.19
CA ARG A 158 -52.14 11.39 4.78
C ARG A 158 -52.05 12.57 3.80
N ARG A 159 -52.74 13.67 4.10
CA ARG A 159 -52.70 14.91 3.30
C ARG A 159 -51.31 15.56 3.33
N GLN A 160 -50.68 15.63 4.50
CA GLN A 160 -49.34 16.21 4.70
C GLN A 160 -48.24 15.36 4.04
N LEU A 161 -48.33 14.03 4.10
CA LEU A 161 -47.40 13.11 3.42
C LEU A 161 -47.51 13.19 1.89
N GLY A 162 -48.70 13.42 1.34
CA GLY A 162 -48.91 13.66 -0.09
C GLY A 162 -48.29 14.97 -0.60
N ILE A 163 -48.27 16.01 0.25
CA ILE A 163 -47.60 17.29 -0.04
C ILE A 163 -46.08 17.11 -0.02
N ALA A 164 -45.53 16.41 0.98
CA ALA A 164 -44.09 16.13 1.11
C ALA A 164 -43.54 15.26 -0.05
N ARG A 165 -44.29 14.27 -0.54
CA ARG A 165 -43.89 13.46 -1.70
C ARG A 165 -43.84 14.26 -3.01
N ARG A 166 -44.79 15.17 -3.23
CA ARG A 166 -44.78 16.07 -4.41
C ARG A 166 -43.64 17.10 -4.35
N TRP A 167 -43.25 17.52 -3.14
CA TRP A 167 -42.08 18.38 -2.90
C TRP A 167 -40.76 17.67 -3.22
N LEU A 168 -40.60 16.41 -2.80
CA LEU A 168 -39.40 15.60 -3.11
C LEU A 168 -39.28 15.25 -4.61
N ALA A 169 -40.39 14.96 -5.29
CA ALA A 169 -40.39 14.56 -6.71
C ALA A 169 -40.05 15.71 -7.69
N ARG A 170 -40.21 16.98 -7.29
CA ARG A 170 -39.94 18.15 -8.15
C ARG A 170 -38.56 18.77 -7.93
N ARG A 171 -37.91 18.51 -6.79
CA ARG A 171 -36.54 18.98 -6.50
C ARG A 171 -35.47 18.34 -7.40
N GLY A 172 -35.80 17.23 -8.06
CA GLY A 172 -34.94 16.58 -9.06
C GLY A 172 -35.00 17.17 -10.48
N ARG A 173 -35.79 18.23 -10.74
CA ARG A 173 -35.97 18.77 -12.11
C ARG A 173 -35.72 20.28 -12.32
N GLY A 174 -35.19 21.00 -11.32
CA GLY A 174 -34.58 22.33 -11.55
C GLY A 174 -35.47 23.44 -12.14
N GLU A 175 -36.70 23.64 -11.64
CA GLU A 175 -37.54 24.80 -12.00
C GLU A 175 -37.79 25.70 -10.77
N GLU A 176 -37.59 27.01 -10.91
CA GLU A 176 -38.01 28.05 -9.95
C GLU A 176 -39.36 28.66 -10.38
N PHE A 177 -40.34 28.81 -9.46
CA PHE A 177 -40.99 30.10 -9.14
C PHE A 177 -42.06 30.06 -8.02
N TYR A 178 -42.38 31.27 -7.54
CA TYR A 178 -43.26 31.77 -6.46
C TYR A 178 -44.77 31.40 -6.47
N LEU A 179 -45.38 31.52 -5.27
CA LEU A 179 -46.74 32.02 -4.87
C LEU A 179 -47.31 31.13 -3.75
N GLY A 180 -47.94 31.58 -2.66
CA GLY A 180 -48.56 32.84 -2.26
C GLY A 180 -49.69 32.44 -1.30
N ILE A 181 -49.55 32.66 0.01
CA ILE A 181 -50.54 32.21 1.01
C ILE A 181 -51.60 33.30 1.18
N SER A 182 -52.83 33.01 0.75
CA SER A 182 -54.01 33.84 1.03
C SER A 182 -54.43 33.71 2.49
N SER A 183 -54.62 34.87 3.11
CA SER A 183 -55.03 35.14 4.48
C SER A 183 -56.45 34.66 4.85
N GLY A 184 -56.61 34.25 6.12
CA GLY A 184 -57.91 34.15 6.79
C GLY A 184 -57.79 34.38 8.30
N ARG A 185 -58.09 35.60 8.75
CA ARG A 185 -58.01 36.10 10.13
C ARG A 185 -59.06 35.47 11.05
N ARG A 186 -58.74 35.33 12.35
CA ARG A 186 -59.69 35.55 13.46
C ARG A 186 -59.31 36.84 14.20
N PRO A 187 -60.27 37.74 14.52
CA PRO A 187 -60.11 38.79 15.53
C PRO A 187 -60.62 38.25 16.89
N GLN A 188 -60.47 38.85 18.07
CA GLN A 188 -59.70 39.94 18.68
C GLN A 188 -60.20 39.98 20.14
N LYS A 189 -59.34 40.42 21.08
CA LYS A 189 -59.58 41.07 22.40
C LYS A 189 -58.85 40.38 23.57
N GLU A 190 -57.75 41.00 24.03
CA GLU A 190 -57.63 41.98 25.15
C GLU A 190 -57.32 41.26 26.47
N LYS A 191 -56.06 41.25 26.91
CA LYS A 191 -55.26 42.29 27.62
C LYS A 191 -55.35 42.14 29.14
N ARG A 192 -54.19 41.75 29.68
CA ARG A 192 -53.58 42.15 30.97
C ARG A 192 -54.15 41.56 32.27
N SER A 193 -53.60 40.42 32.65
CA SER A 193 -53.07 40.16 34.02
C SER A 193 -52.34 38.81 34.09
N ARG A 194 -51.17 38.66 33.46
CA ARG A 194 -50.26 37.51 33.68
C ARG A 194 -48.83 37.76 33.15
N GLY A 195 -48.37 39.00 33.25
CA GLY A 195 -46.97 39.37 33.01
C GLY A 195 -46.21 39.38 34.33
N ARG A 196 -45.90 38.19 34.86
CA ARG A 196 -44.83 37.92 35.87
C ARG A 196 -44.72 36.46 36.33
N GLN A 197 -45.42 35.51 35.69
CA GLN A 197 -45.36 34.08 36.07
C GLN A 197 -45.13 33.11 34.87
N ARG A 198 -44.55 33.62 33.78
CA ARG A 198 -44.14 32.83 32.60
C ARG A 198 -42.72 33.14 32.08
N GLN A 199 -41.90 33.83 32.88
CA GLN A 199 -40.44 33.94 32.70
C GLN A 199 -39.66 33.01 33.65
N ARG A 200 -40.31 31.97 34.19
CA ARG A 200 -39.70 30.95 35.06
C ARG A 200 -40.04 29.50 34.64
N ARG A 201 -40.40 29.26 33.37
CA ARG A 201 -40.70 27.89 32.88
C ARG A 201 -40.08 27.50 31.54
N TRP A 202 -39.12 28.30 31.06
CA TRP A 202 -38.22 27.91 29.95
C TRP A 202 -36.74 27.83 30.37
N ASN A 203 -36.44 27.92 31.68
CA ASN A 203 -35.12 27.61 32.25
C ASN A 203 -35.13 26.31 33.07
N GLN A 204 -35.88 25.29 32.63
CA GLN A 204 -35.86 23.98 33.29
C GLN A 204 -36.03 22.81 32.31
N VAL A 205 -35.29 22.85 31.21
CA VAL A 205 -34.85 21.64 30.46
C VAL A 205 -33.34 21.70 30.15
N GLU A 206 -32.61 22.73 30.62
CA GLU A 206 -31.14 22.85 30.49
C GLU A 206 -30.37 22.62 31.81
N ILE A 207 -31.01 22.12 32.88
CA ILE A 207 -30.30 21.75 34.11
C ILE A 207 -30.92 20.48 34.71
N ILE A 208 -30.63 19.31 34.11
CA ILE A 208 -30.39 18.03 34.79
C ILE A 208 -29.47 17.20 33.88
N LEU A 209 -28.16 17.42 34.00
CA LEU A 209 -27.06 16.42 33.91
C LEU A 209 -25.71 17.17 33.87
N PHE A 210 -25.45 17.95 34.93
CA PHE A 210 -24.09 18.38 35.27
C PHE A 210 -24.03 18.55 36.78
N GLN A 211 -23.60 17.50 37.49
CA GLN A 211 -22.78 17.53 38.71
C GLN A 211 -22.62 16.11 39.28
N SER A 212 -21.57 15.42 38.82
CA SER A 212 -20.72 14.60 39.69
C SER A 212 -19.42 14.23 38.96
N THR A 213 -18.36 15.00 39.28
CA THR A 213 -16.91 14.71 39.31
C THR A 213 -15.99 15.64 38.47
N PRO A 214 -14.87 16.14 39.06
CA PRO A 214 -14.01 17.17 38.47
C PRO A 214 -12.74 16.59 37.83
N TYR A 215 -12.19 17.26 36.82
CA TYR A 215 -10.76 17.63 36.65
C TYR A 215 -10.49 17.99 35.18
N LEU A 216 -10.09 19.26 34.97
CA LEU A 216 -9.10 19.77 34.01
C LEU A 216 -9.50 21.16 33.52
N SER A 217 -9.10 22.15 34.30
CA SER A 217 -8.97 23.54 33.92
C SER A 217 -7.50 23.87 33.65
N SER A 218 -7.12 23.93 32.38
CA SER A 218 -6.10 24.79 31.75
C SER A 218 -6.05 24.32 30.29
N VAL A 219 -6.38 25.12 29.29
CA VAL A 219 -5.59 26.25 28.79
C VAL A 219 -6.53 27.20 28.04
N SER A 220 -6.28 28.49 28.25
CA SER A 220 -7.00 29.63 27.71
C SER A 220 -7.03 29.70 26.18
N ALA A 221 -8.11 30.29 25.68
CA ALA A 221 -8.37 30.60 24.28
C ALA A 221 -7.25 31.40 23.59
N VAL A 222 -6.97 31.04 22.33
CA VAL A 222 -6.50 31.98 21.29
C VAL A 222 -7.45 31.86 20.12
N SER A 223 -8.10 32.97 19.79
CA SER A 223 -8.98 33.18 18.65
C SER A 223 -8.22 33.13 17.33
N VAL A 224 -8.64 32.29 16.39
CA VAL A 224 -8.20 32.32 14.98
C VAL A 224 -9.44 32.31 14.08
N SER A 225 -9.37 33.15 13.05
CA SER A 225 -10.43 33.61 12.15
C SER A 225 -11.03 32.53 11.22
N ASP A 226 -12.26 32.84 10.78
CA ASP A 226 -13.16 32.11 9.87
C ASP A 226 -12.64 31.89 8.43
N GLN A 227 -11.47 31.26 8.25
CA GLN A 227 -11.06 30.75 6.93
C GLN A 227 -10.63 29.27 6.90
N HIS A 228 -10.84 28.50 7.98
CA HIS A 228 -10.49 27.07 8.03
C HIS A 228 -11.69 26.09 7.99
N SER A 229 -12.91 26.58 7.79
CA SER A 229 -14.11 25.72 7.81
C SER A 229 -14.25 24.82 6.55
N SER A 230 -13.69 25.22 5.40
CA SER A 230 -13.76 24.44 4.15
C SER A 230 -12.71 23.33 4.04
N PHE A 231 -11.74 23.25 4.96
CA PHE A 231 -10.70 22.23 4.97
C PHE A 231 -11.05 21.05 5.90
N ILE A 232 -11.70 21.32 7.04
CA ILE A 232 -12.10 20.28 8.01
C ILE A 232 -13.27 19.43 7.48
N GLN A 233 -14.14 19.99 6.64
CA GLN A 233 -15.21 19.23 6.01
C GLN A 233 -14.72 18.29 4.89
N ARG A 234 -13.51 18.49 4.36
CA ARG A 234 -12.85 17.54 3.44
C ARG A 234 -12.00 16.49 4.16
N SER A 235 -11.47 16.80 5.34
CA SER A 235 -10.68 15.85 6.14
C SER A 235 -11.47 14.97 7.13
N CYS A 236 -12.72 15.31 7.46
CA CYS A 236 -13.56 14.45 8.30
C CYS A 236 -14.37 13.38 7.51
N ALA A 237 -14.37 13.46 6.17
CA ALA A 237 -14.94 12.42 5.31
C ALA A 237 -14.02 11.19 5.12
N SER A 238 -12.76 11.26 5.57
CA SER A 238 -11.77 10.19 5.41
C SER A 238 -11.54 9.34 6.67
N ILE A 239 -12.24 9.58 7.78
CA ILE A 239 -12.04 8.85 9.05
C ILE A 239 -13.27 8.03 9.51
N PHE A 240 -14.41 8.14 8.82
CA PHE A 240 -15.49 7.16 8.95
C PHE A 240 -15.41 6.19 7.77
N HIS A 241 -14.56 5.15 7.90
CA HIS A 241 -14.76 3.93 7.11
C HIS A 241 -16.14 3.40 7.46
N THR A 242 -17.07 3.65 6.55
CA THR A 242 -18.40 3.09 6.53
C THR A 242 -18.33 1.59 6.74
N ALA A 243 -19.24 1.08 7.56
CA ALA A 243 -19.59 -0.32 7.62
C ALA A 243 -19.58 -0.95 6.21
N ASP A 244 -18.66 -1.90 6.03
CA ASP A 244 -18.65 -3.03 5.12
C ASP A 244 -19.68 -3.00 3.98
N SER A 245 -19.52 -2.08 3.02
CA SER A 245 -20.21 -2.21 1.73
C SER A 245 -19.40 -3.18 0.88
N MET A 246 -19.92 -4.39 0.66
CA MET A 246 -19.28 -5.36 -0.24
C MET A 246 -18.94 -4.68 -1.58
N SER A 247 -17.70 -4.83 -2.04
CA SER A 247 -17.24 -4.19 -3.27
C SER A 247 -18.04 -4.65 -4.49
N SER A 248 -18.25 -3.74 -5.44
CA SER A 248 -18.90 -4.05 -6.71
C SER A 248 -18.04 -5.01 -7.53
N LYS A 249 -18.67 -6.05 -8.10
CA LYS A 249 -18.02 -7.01 -8.99
C LYS A 249 -17.30 -6.29 -10.14
N GLY A 250 -16.03 -6.62 -10.35
CA GLY A 250 -15.21 -6.03 -11.41
C GLY A 250 -14.52 -4.71 -11.03
N ASP A 251 -14.69 -4.20 -9.81
CA ASP A 251 -13.93 -3.05 -9.33
C ASP A 251 -12.50 -3.44 -8.91
N PHE A 252 -11.67 -3.73 -9.91
CA PHE A 252 -10.26 -4.04 -9.71
C PHE A 252 -9.47 -2.82 -9.20
N ALA A 253 -9.95 -1.59 -9.38
CA ALA A 253 -9.30 -0.40 -8.84
C ALA A 253 -9.37 -0.37 -7.31
N ALA A 254 -10.51 -0.75 -6.72
CA ALA A 254 -10.62 -0.94 -5.28
C ALA A 254 -9.68 -2.06 -4.78
N VAL A 255 -9.66 -3.20 -5.46
CA VAL A 255 -8.76 -4.32 -5.09
C VAL A 255 -7.30 -3.88 -5.10
N ARG A 256 -6.85 -3.14 -6.13
CA ARG A 256 -5.47 -2.62 -6.21
C ARG A 256 -5.12 -1.72 -5.02
N ARG A 257 -6.04 -0.82 -4.61
CA ARG A 257 -5.84 0.05 -3.43
C ARG A 257 -5.71 -0.77 -2.15
N ASP A 258 -6.54 -1.78 -1.99
CA ASP A 258 -6.52 -2.63 -0.79
C ASP A 258 -5.26 -3.51 -0.74
N ILE A 259 -4.77 -3.99 -1.89
CA ILE A 259 -3.46 -4.67 -1.99
C ILE A 259 -2.32 -3.72 -1.59
N ALA A 260 -2.29 -2.50 -2.14
CA ALA A 260 -1.26 -1.51 -1.82
C ALA A 260 -1.23 -1.19 -0.31
N ALA A 261 -2.41 -1.03 0.30
CA ALA A 261 -2.52 -0.82 1.75
C ALA A 261 -2.02 -2.03 2.56
N GLN A 262 -2.29 -3.25 2.08
CA GLN A 262 -1.89 -4.50 2.74
C GLN A 262 -0.38 -4.77 2.67
N MET A 263 0.36 -4.10 1.77
CA MET A 263 1.80 -4.30 1.66
C MET A 263 2.56 -3.91 2.93
N LYS A 264 2.09 -2.94 3.72
CA LYS A 264 2.78 -2.55 4.95
C LYS A 264 2.57 -3.62 6.03
N GLN A 265 3.63 -4.37 6.35
CA GLN A 265 3.63 -5.42 7.36
C GLN A 265 4.83 -5.26 8.30
N PRO A 266 4.79 -4.35 9.30
CA PRO A 266 5.94 -4.03 10.15
C PRO A 266 6.56 -5.21 10.90
N GLY A 267 5.81 -6.30 11.09
CA GLY A 267 6.27 -7.53 11.74
C GLY A 267 6.73 -8.63 10.78
N TYR A 268 6.84 -8.35 9.47
CA TYR A 268 7.25 -9.32 8.46
C TYR A 268 8.40 -8.79 7.62
N ASP A 269 9.51 -9.51 7.63
CA ASP A 269 10.74 -9.21 6.89
C ASP A 269 11.11 -7.71 7.01
N ASP A 270 11.32 -7.03 5.89
CA ASP A 270 11.71 -5.61 5.81
C ASP A 270 10.52 -4.64 6.01
N GLY A 271 9.55 -5.03 6.83
CA GLY A 271 8.33 -4.27 7.08
C GLY A 271 7.31 -4.30 5.93
N SER A 272 7.48 -5.20 4.95
CA SER A 272 6.71 -5.21 3.70
C SER A 272 6.35 -6.61 3.21
N ALA A 273 5.09 -6.82 2.83
CA ALA A 273 4.62 -7.99 2.09
C ALA A 273 4.79 -7.87 0.57
N GLY A 274 5.28 -6.73 0.07
CA GLY A 274 5.49 -6.52 -1.37
C GLY A 274 6.31 -7.63 -2.04
N PRO A 275 7.52 -7.94 -1.54
CA PRO A 275 8.35 -9.00 -2.14
C PRO A 275 7.68 -10.37 -2.15
N VAL A 276 6.98 -10.76 -1.07
CA VAL A 276 6.29 -12.07 -1.02
C VAL A 276 5.08 -12.12 -1.96
N PHE A 277 4.41 -10.99 -2.24
CA PHE A 277 3.37 -10.94 -3.28
C PHE A 277 3.93 -11.15 -4.68
N VAL A 278 5.09 -10.56 -4.98
CA VAL A 278 5.79 -10.80 -6.26
C VAL A 278 6.18 -12.26 -6.40
N ARG A 279 6.75 -12.85 -5.34
CA ARG A 279 7.09 -14.29 -5.33
C ARG A 279 5.85 -15.17 -5.46
N LEU A 280 4.76 -14.87 -4.76
CA LEU A 280 3.51 -15.62 -4.86
C LEU A 280 2.96 -15.61 -6.29
N ALA A 281 2.94 -14.45 -6.94
CA ALA A 281 2.51 -14.31 -8.33
C ALA A 281 3.43 -15.12 -9.26
N TRP A 282 4.76 -15.00 -9.11
CA TRP A 282 5.74 -15.77 -9.88
C TRP A 282 5.50 -17.28 -9.74
N HIS A 283 5.42 -17.78 -8.51
CA HIS A 283 5.24 -19.20 -8.25
C HIS A 283 3.87 -19.71 -8.72
N SER A 284 2.82 -18.88 -8.71
CA SER A 284 1.51 -19.26 -9.26
C SER A 284 1.52 -19.45 -10.76
N ALA A 285 2.49 -18.86 -11.48
CA ALA A 285 2.65 -19.02 -12.92
C ALA A 285 3.81 -19.97 -13.30
N GLY A 286 4.78 -20.15 -12.40
CA GLY A 286 6.05 -20.84 -12.62
C GLY A 286 5.97 -22.33 -12.96
N THR A 287 4.81 -22.95 -12.74
CA THR A 287 4.56 -24.37 -12.97
C THR A 287 4.13 -24.69 -14.41
N TYR A 288 3.98 -23.67 -15.26
CA TYR A 288 3.54 -23.84 -16.65
C TYR A 288 4.50 -24.69 -17.47
N ASP A 289 3.91 -25.47 -18.36
CA ASP A 289 4.59 -26.29 -19.34
C ASP A 289 3.84 -26.20 -20.67
N ILE A 290 4.52 -25.70 -21.70
CA ILE A 290 3.95 -25.45 -23.02
C ILE A 290 3.57 -26.76 -23.75
N GLU A 291 4.28 -27.85 -23.50
CA GLU A 291 4.03 -29.12 -24.20
C GLU A 291 2.77 -29.81 -23.67
N SER A 292 2.63 -29.86 -22.34
CA SER A 292 1.45 -30.46 -21.72
C SER A 292 0.27 -29.50 -21.60
N ASP A 293 0.49 -28.19 -21.75
CA ASP A 293 -0.50 -27.13 -21.50
C ASP A 293 -1.10 -27.23 -20.09
N THR A 294 -0.24 -27.51 -19.09
CA THR A 294 -0.62 -27.66 -17.68
C THR A 294 0.20 -26.73 -16.77
N GLY A 295 -0.37 -26.39 -15.61
CA GLY A 295 0.18 -25.38 -14.72
C GLY A 295 -0.09 -23.97 -15.23
N GLY A 296 0.67 -23.00 -14.73
CA GLY A 296 0.49 -21.59 -15.08
C GLY A 296 -0.49 -20.86 -14.16
N SER A 297 -0.75 -19.60 -14.49
CA SER A 297 -1.37 -18.61 -13.58
C SER A 297 -2.85 -18.86 -13.25
N ASN A 298 -3.50 -19.83 -13.90
CA ASN A 298 -4.91 -20.14 -13.71
C ASN A 298 -5.11 -21.24 -12.66
N GLY A 299 -6.23 -21.21 -11.94
CA GLY A 299 -6.68 -22.30 -11.08
C GLY A 299 -6.34 -22.14 -9.59
N ALA A 300 -5.43 -21.24 -9.23
CA ALA A 300 -4.96 -21.03 -7.86
C ALA A 300 -4.58 -22.35 -7.17
N GLY A 301 -3.79 -23.17 -7.88
CA GLY A 301 -3.47 -24.54 -7.49
C GLY A 301 -2.72 -24.66 -6.16
N MET A 302 -1.97 -23.63 -5.75
CA MET A 302 -1.38 -23.55 -4.41
C MET A 302 -2.39 -23.63 -3.25
N ARG A 303 -3.70 -23.48 -3.46
CA ARG A 303 -4.71 -23.78 -2.41
C ARG A 303 -4.71 -25.25 -2.01
N TYR A 304 -4.33 -26.14 -2.91
CA TYR A 304 -4.27 -27.59 -2.69
C TYR A 304 -2.90 -28.01 -2.14
N GLU A 305 -2.82 -29.20 -1.56
CA GLU A 305 -1.57 -29.71 -0.99
C GLU A 305 -0.57 -30.15 -2.06
N ALA A 306 -1.07 -30.63 -3.20
CA ALA A 306 -0.24 -31.04 -4.34
C ALA A 306 0.77 -29.95 -4.76
N GLU A 307 0.34 -28.68 -4.84
CA GLU A 307 1.22 -27.55 -5.17
C GLU A 307 1.55 -26.66 -3.97
N GLY A 308 0.58 -26.38 -3.10
CA GLY A 308 0.78 -25.49 -1.96
C GLY A 308 1.65 -26.04 -0.83
N GLY A 309 1.97 -27.34 -0.87
CA GLY A 309 2.93 -28.01 -0.01
C GLY A 309 4.21 -28.44 -0.72
N ASP A 310 4.41 -28.03 -1.98
CA ASP A 310 5.69 -28.18 -2.65
C ASP A 310 6.76 -27.43 -1.82
N PRO A 311 7.90 -28.06 -1.46
CA PRO A 311 8.98 -27.39 -0.73
C PRO A 311 9.45 -26.09 -1.39
N ALA A 312 9.42 -26.00 -2.73
CA ALA A 312 9.78 -24.79 -3.45
C ALA A 312 8.80 -23.62 -3.18
N ASN A 313 7.60 -23.90 -2.67
CA ASN A 313 6.58 -22.92 -2.28
C ASN A 313 6.60 -22.60 -0.78
N ALA A 314 7.57 -23.12 -0.01
CA ALA A 314 7.73 -22.79 1.41
C ALA A 314 7.83 -21.26 1.60
N GLY A 315 7.10 -20.75 2.59
CA GLY A 315 6.98 -19.31 2.87
C GLY A 315 5.79 -18.62 2.19
N LEU A 316 5.24 -19.17 1.09
CA LEU A 316 4.11 -18.55 0.38
C LEU A 316 2.79 -18.64 1.13
N GLN A 317 2.71 -19.41 2.22
CA GLN A 317 1.60 -19.33 3.15
C GLN A 317 1.41 -17.92 3.75
N HIS A 318 2.50 -17.16 3.93
CA HIS A 318 2.42 -15.77 4.42
C HIS A 318 1.74 -14.86 3.39
N GLY A 319 2.21 -14.90 2.13
CA GLY A 319 1.61 -14.11 1.05
C GLY A 319 0.13 -14.42 0.85
N ARG A 320 -0.26 -15.71 0.90
CA ARG A 320 -1.67 -16.11 0.82
C ARG A 320 -2.49 -15.58 2.00
N ALA A 321 -2.00 -15.77 3.24
CA ALA A 321 -2.68 -15.30 4.44
C ALA A 321 -2.87 -13.78 4.44
N PHE A 322 -1.88 -13.01 4.01
CA PHE A 322 -1.99 -11.55 3.93
C PHE A 322 -3.03 -11.09 2.90
N LEU A 323 -3.35 -11.89 1.89
CA LEU A 323 -4.37 -11.54 0.89
C LEU A 323 -5.78 -11.99 1.30
N GLU A 324 -5.96 -12.80 2.34
CA GLU A 324 -7.28 -13.24 2.81
C GLU A 324 -8.21 -12.10 3.25
N PRO A 325 -7.78 -11.05 3.98
CA PRO A 325 -8.63 -9.90 4.29
C PRO A 325 -9.17 -9.20 3.03
N ILE A 326 -8.35 -9.12 1.99
CA ILE A 326 -8.74 -8.53 0.69
C ILE A 326 -9.75 -9.45 0.00
N LYS A 327 -9.50 -10.77 -0.01
CA LYS A 327 -10.44 -11.75 -0.55
C LYS A 327 -11.80 -11.68 0.13
N ALA A 328 -11.83 -11.50 1.45
CA ALA A 328 -13.06 -11.36 2.23
C ALA A 328 -13.84 -10.09 1.84
N LYS A 329 -13.14 -8.97 1.65
CA LYS A 329 -13.72 -7.69 1.21
C LYS A 329 -14.18 -7.70 -0.26
N HIS A 330 -13.53 -8.49 -1.10
CA HIS A 330 -13.81 -8.65 -2.53
C HIS A 330 -14.15 -10.10 -2.87
N PRO A 331 -15.25 -10.69 -2.37
CA PRO A 331 -15.53 -12.12 -2.54
C PRO A 331 -15.70 -12.55 -4.00
N TRP A 332 -15.99 -11.60 -4.90
CA TRP A 332 -16.18 -11.83 -6.33
C TRP A 332 -14.87 -12.06 -7.09
N ILE A 333 -13.70 -11.63 -6.57
CA ILE A 333 -12.41 -11.87 -7.23
C ILE A 333 -11.99 -13.32 -6.99
N THR A 334 -11.43 -13.96 -8.00
CA THR A 334 -10.82 -15.30 -7.86
C THR A 334 -9.47 -15.19 -7.15
N TYR A 335 -9.03 -16.25 -6.48
CA TYR A 335 -7.68 -16.31 -5.91
C TYR A 335 -6.62 -16.17 -7.01
N SER A 336 -6.87 -16.75 -8.17
CA SER A 336 -5.97 -16.68 -9.33
C SER A 336 -5.77 -15.22 -9.81
N ASP A 337 -6.86 -14.45 -9.94
CA ASP A 337 -6.74 -13.03 -10.25
C ASP A 337 -6.14 -12.24 -9.08
N LEU A 338 -6.50 -12.54 -7.83
CA LEU A 338 -5.98 -11.83 -6.67
C LEU A 338 -4.46 -11.97 -6.51
N TRP A 339 -3.93 -13.19 -6.62
CA TRP A 339 -2.49 -13.45 -6.45
C TRP A 339 -1.65 -12.82 -7.56
N THR A 340 -2.09 -12.95 -8.82
CA THR A 340 -1.39 -12.35 -9.96
C THR A 340 -1.48 -10.82 -9.94
N LEU A 341 -2.63 -10.26 -9.58
CA LEU A 341 -2.81 -8.83 -9.39
C LEU A 341 -1.94 -8.29 -8.26
N ALA A 342 -1.79 -9.05 -7.17
CA ALA A 342 -0.96 -8.66 -6.04
C ALA A 342 0.50 -8.49 -6.42
N GLY A 343 1.07 -9.39 -7.23
CA GLY A 343 2.43 -9.24 -7.75
C GLY A 343 2.61 -8.00 -8.60
N VAL A 344 1.69 -7.73 -9.54
CA VAL A 344 1.74 -6.55 -10.42
C VAL A 344 1.61 -5.24 -9.64
N VAL A 345 0.70 -5.18 -8.66
CA VAL A 345 0.56 -4.01 -7.77
C VAL A 345 1.83 -3.82 -6.95
N ALA A 346 2.36 -4.89 -6.35
CA ALA A 346 3.54 -4.81 -5.51
C ALA A 346 4.75 -4.26 -6.27
N ILE A 347 4.99 -4.70 -7.52
CA ILE A 347 6.07 -4.15 -8.36
C ILE A 347 5.90 -2.64 -8.56
N LYS A 348 4.69 -2.19 -8.92
CA LYS A 348 4.40 -0.77 -9.14
C LYS A 348 4.60 0.07 -7.87
N GLU A 349 4.04 -0.37 -6.76
CA GLU A 349 4.10 0.35 -5.47
C GLU A 349 5.53 0.41 -4.90
N MET A 350 6.38 -0.59 -5.21
CA MET A 350 7.81 -0.57 -4.86
C MET A 350 8.67 0.25 -5.84
N GLY A 351 8.06 0.98 -6.78
CA GLY A 351 8.76 1.87 -7.72
C GLY A 351 9.24 1.22 -9.01
N GLY A 352 8.72 0.03 -9.33
CA GLY A 352 8.98 -0.68 -10.58
C GLY A 352 8.12 -0.22 -11.76
N PRO A 353 8.27 -0.87 -12.92
CA PRO A 353 7.51 -0.51 -14.12
C PRO A 353 6.01 -0.82 -13.97
N GLU A 354 5.20 -0.11 -14.75
CA GLU A 354 3.80 -0.48 -14.94
C GLU A 354 3.69 -1.73 -15.81
N ILE A 355 2.95 -2.73 -15.34
CA ILE A 355 2.80 -4.01 -16.02
C ILE A 355 1.34 -4.16 -16.45
N SER A 356 1.13 -4.41 -17.74
CA SER A 356 -0.19 -4.73 -18.26
C SER A 356 -0.72 -6.00 -17.59
N TRP A 357 -1.94 -5.95 -17.05
CA TRP A 357 -2.56 -7.09 -16.39
C TRP A 357 -4.02 -7.17 -16.79
N LEU A 358 -4.47 -8.38 -17.14
CA LEU A 358 -5.80 -8.66 -17.62
C LEU A 358 -6.52 -9.61 -16.65
N PRO A 359 -7.76 -9.33 -16.23
CA PRO A 359 -8.53 -10.21 -15.35
C PRO A 359 -9.13 -11.40 -16.11
N GLY A 360 -9.85 -12.24 -15.38
CA GLY A 360 -10.70 -13.31 -15.92
C GLY A 360 -10.22 -14.71 -15.56
N ARG A 361 -9.14 -14.83 -14.77
CA ARG A 361 -8.69 -16.14 -14.27
C ARG A 361 -9.73 -16.72 -13.34
N THR A 362 -9.69 -18.03 -13.26
CA THR A 362 -10.67 -18.86 -12.58
C THR A 362 -9.97 -19.78 -11.61
N ASP A 363 -10.62 -20.09 -10.50
CA ASP A 363 -10.07 -21.02 -9.52
C ASP A 363 -10.53 -22.45 -9.83
N PHE A 364 -9.62 -23.42 -9.69
CA PHE A 364 -9.98 -24.82 -9.81
C PHE A 364 -10.97 -25.23 -8.71
N VAL A 365 -11.80 -26.22 -9.02
CA VAL A 365 -12.76 -26.80 -8.08
C VAL A 365 -12.13 -27.89 -7.21
N ASP A 366 -11.15 -28.62 -7.76
CA ASP A 366 -10.37 -29.67 -7.11
C ASP A 366 -8.91 -29.65 -7.59
N ASP A 367 -8.09 -30.59 -7.12
CA ASP A 367 -6.67 -30.69 -7.45
C ASP A 367 -6.37 -31.52 -8.70
N SER A 368 -7.38 -31.99 -9.46
CA SER A 368 -7.20 -32.87 -10.62
C SER A 368 -6.38 -32.26 -11.76
N LYS A 369 -6.25 -30.93 -11.77
CA LYS A 369 -5.49 -30.15 -12.76
C LYS A 369 -4.20 -29.55 -12.23
N VAL A 370 -3.88 -29.80 -10.97
CA VAL A 370 -2.63 -29.34 -10.37
C VAL A 370 -1.48 -30.18 -10.94
N PRO A 371 -0.46 -29.54 -11.55
CA PRO A 371 0.65 -30.28 -12.14
C PRO A 371 1.51 -30.99 -11.07
N PRO A 372 2.33 -31.98 -11.45
CA PRO A 372 3.28 -32.59 -10.53
C PRO A 372 4.32 -31.56 -10.02
N ARG A 373 4.83 -31.83 -8.81
CA ARG A 373 5.89 -31.04 -8.16
C ARG A 373 7.19 -31.07 -8.95
N GLY A 374 8.08 -30.12 -8.67
CA GLY A 374 9.42 -30.07 -9.25
C GLY A 374 9.52 -29.32 -10.59
N ARG A 375 8.49 -28.54 -10.95
CA ARG A 375 8.51 -27.68 -12.14
C ARG A 375 9.14 -26.30 -11.90
N LEU A 376 9.41 -25.93 -10.66
CA LEU A 376 10.01 -24.65 -10.28
C LEU A 376 11.55 -24.73 -10.34
N PRO A 377 12.26 -23.59 -10.55
CA PRO A 377 13.71 -23.58 -10.64
C PRO A 377 14.37 -23.97 -9.30
N ASP A 378 15.53 -24.62 -9.40
CA ASP A 378 16.38 -25.02 -8.28
C ASP A 378 17.55 -24.04 -8.21
N ALA A 379 17.60 -23.28 -7.13
CA ALA A 379 18.60 -22.23 -6.91
C ALA A 379 20.05 -22.73 -6.82
N THR A 380 20.26 -24.04 -6.65
CA THR A 380 21.58 -24.66 -6.56
C THR A 380 22.21 -24.99 -7.91
N LYS A 381 21.47 -24.83 -9.02
CA LYS A 381 21.88 -25.27 -10.36
C LYS A 381 22.43 -24.12 -11.22
N GLY A 382 23.06 -24.49 -12.34
CA GLY A 382 23.65 -23.56 -13.31
C GLY A 382 22.71 -23.18 -14.47
N SER A 383 23.26 -22.50 -15.48
CA SER A 383 22.52 -21.92 -16.61
C SER A 383 21.72 -22.94 -17.42
N ASP A 384 22.24 -24.16 -17.62
CA ASP A 384 21.52 -25.24 -18.32
C ASP A 384 20.18 -25.58 -17.64
N HIS A 385 20.16 -25.62 -16.31
CA HIS A 385 18.93 -25.84 -15.54
C HIS A 385 17.97 -24.66 -15.66
N ILE A 386 18.50 -23.44 -15.59
CA ILE A 386 17.70 -22.22 -15.75
C ILE A 386 17.03 -22.23 -17.13
N ARG A 387 17.77 -22.48 -18.22
CA ARG A 387 17.20 -22.61 -19.56
C ARG A 387 16.19 -23.75 -19.64
N HIS A 388 16.50 -24.93 -19.10
CA HIS A 388 15.58 -26.07 -19.11
C HIS A 388 14.21 -25.72 -18.52
N ILE A 389 14.19 -25.05 -17.36
CA ILE A 389 12.94 -24.66 -16.68
C ILE A 389 12.20 -23.58 -17.46
N PHE A 390 12.89 -22.54 -17.90
CA PHE A 390 12.25 -21.36 -18.50
C PHE A 390 11.88 -21.57 -19.98
N TYR A 391 12.63 -22.35 -20.74
CA TYR A 391 12.30 -22.68 -22.13
C TYR A 391 11.04 -23.55 -22.20
N ARG A 392 10.84 -24.44 -21.23
CA ARG A 392 9.57 -25.18 -21.04
C ARG A 392 8.37 -24.24 -20.91
N MET A 393 8.57 -23.07 -20.31
CA MET A 393 7.54 -22.04 -20.16
C MET A 393 7.43 -21.11 -21.38
N GLY A 394 8.29 -21.29 -22.39
CA GLY A 394 8.35 -20.47 -23.60
C GLY A 394 9.12 -19.16 -23.46
N PHE A 395 9.98 -19.00 -22.44
CA PHE A 395 10.85 -17.83 -22.31
C PHE A 395 12.17 -17.99 -23.07
N ASN A 396 12.74 -16.88 -23.52
CA ASN A 396 14.10 -16.82 -24.06
C ASN A 396 15.10 -16.27 -23.03
N ASP A 397 16.39 -16.26 -23.36
CA ASP A 397 17.47 -15.83 -22.46
C ASP A 397 17.33 -14.39 -21.97
N GLN A 398 16.89 -13.48 -22.84
CA GLN A 398 16.66 -12.08 -22.47
C GLN A 398 15.56 -11.96 -21.41
N GLU A 399 14.47 -12.71 -21.58
CA GLU A 399 13.34 -12.73 -20.66
C GLU A 399 13.70 -13.40 -19.34
N ILE A 400 14.48 -14.48 -19.38
CA ILE A 400 15.03 -15.15 -18.19
C ILE A 400 15.80 -14.15 -17.34
N VAL A 401 16.81 -13.49 -17.91
CA VAL A 401 17.65 -12.54 -17.18
C VAL A 401 16.83 -11.36 -16.68
N ALA A 402 15.87 -10.86 -17.46
CA ALA A 402 14.98 -9.80 -17.01
C ALA A 402 14.20 -10.25 -15.76
N LEU A 403 13.56 -11.43 -15.79
CA LEU A 403 12.79 -11.95 -14.68
C LEU A 403 13.63 -12.21 -13.42
N SER A 404 14.88 -12.66 -13.57
CA SER A 404 15.84 -12.78 -12.46
C SER A 404 16.09 -11.44 -11.74
N GLY A 405 15.91 -10.31 -12.42
CA GLY A 405 15.98 -8.97 -11.81
C GLY A 405 14.98 -8.74 -10.68
N ALA A 406 13.93 -9.57 -10.55
CA ALA A 406 13.03 -9.56 -9.40
C ALA A 406 13.74 -9.90 -8.07
N HIS A 407 14.90 -10.56 -8.11
CA HIS A 407 15.76 -10.76 -6.93
C HIS A 407 16.30 -9.45 -6.36
N ASN A 408 16.07 -8.30 -6.99
CA ASN A 408 16.19 -6.99 -6.33
C ASN A 408 15.22 -6.82 -5.14
N LEU A 409 14.21 -7.67 -4.99
CA LEU A 409 13.19 -7.58 -3.95
C LEU A 409 13.33 -8.68 -2.90
N GLY A 410 13.12 -8.31 -1.65
CA GLY A 410 13.05 -9.22 -0.53
C GLY A 410 14.39 -9.88 -0.19
N ARG A 411 14.26 -11.07 0.41
CA ARG A 411 15.36 -11.84 0.98
C ARG A 411 15.03 -13.33 1.00
N THR A 412 16.07 -14.14 1.14
CA THR A 412 15.94 -15.58 1.38
C THR A 412 15.93 -15.89 2.87
N HIS A 413 15.36 -17.05 3.23
CA HIS A 413 15.27 -17.50 4.61
C HIS A 413 15.64 -18.98 4.73
N MET A 414 16.47 -19.28 5.72
CA MET A 414 17.08 -20.59 5.94
C MET A 414 16.04 -21.66 6.25
N ASP A 415 14.95 -21.29 6.94
CA ASP A 415 13.83 -22.16 7.30
C ASP A 415 12.85 -22.42 6.14
N ARG A 416 12.99 -21.69 5.02
CA ARG A 416 12.12 -21.80 3.83
C ARG A 416 12.85 -22.45 2.66
N SER A 417 13.93 -21.81 2.22
CA SER A 417 14.68 -22.18 1.02
C SER A 417 16.03 -22.82 1.31
N GLY A 418 16.50 -22.74 2.55
CA GLY A 418 17.86 -23.11 2.94
C GLY A 418 18.89 -22.00 2.76
N PHE A 419 18.62 -20.99 1.94
CA PHE A 419 19.45 -19.79 1.75
C PHE A 419 19.09 -18.69 2.74
N GLU A 420 20.02 -17.77 3.03
CA GLU A 420 19.78 -16.69 4.01
C GLU A 420 20.32 -15.34 3.51
N GLY A 421 19.49 -14.31 3.65
CA GLY A 421 19.89 -12.91 3.49
C GLY A 421 19.29 -12.22 2.27
N PRO A 422 19.43 -10.88 2.18
CA PRO A 422 18.96 -10.07 1.07
C PRO A 422 19.97 -10.03 -0.10
N TRP A 423 19.46 -9.84 -1.32
CA TRP A 423 20.30 -9.61 -2.50
C TRP A 423 20.83 -8.17 -2.61
N VAL A 424 20.09 -7.21 -2.05
CA VAL A 424 20.38 -5.77 -2.14
C VAL A 424 20.11 -5.07 -0.80
N ASN A 425 20.73 -3.91 -0.58
CA ASN A 425 20.57 -3.15 0.67
C ASN A 425 19.14 -2.62 0.89
N ASN A 426 18.38 -2.35 -0.18
CA ASN A 426 16.99 -1.88 -0.08
C ASN A 426 16.01 -2.85 -0.75
N PRO A 427 15.65 -3.95 -0.07
CA PRO A 427 14.87 -5.05 -0.64
C PRO A 427 13.39 -4.71 -0.86
N THR A 428 12.93 -3.50 -0.52
CA THR A 428 11.53 -3.05 -0.71
C THR A 428 11.38 -2.00 -1.80
N ARG A 429 12.44 -1.73 -2.58
CA ARG A 429 12.43 -0.80 -3.70
C ARG A 429 12.88 -1.48 -4.98
N PHE A 430 12.01 -1.55 -5.98
CA PHE A 430 12.32 -2.10 -7.29
C PHE A 430 13.32 -1.20 -8.04
N SER A 431 14.45 -1.77 -8.46
CA SER A 431 15.52 -1.05 -9.16
C SER A 431 16.42 -2.04 -9.93
N ASN A 432 17.40 -1.53 -10.67
CA ASN A 432 18.44 -2.37 -11.28
C ASN A 432 19.66 -2.60 -10.36
N GLN A 433 19.54 -2.32 -9.06
CA GLN A 433 20.63 -2.48 -8.10
C GLN A 433 21.12 -3.94 -8.03
N TYR A 434 20.23 -4.93 -8.15
CA TYR A 434 20.60 -6.33 -8.25
C TYR A 434 21.69 -6.58 -9.31
N PHE A 435 21.49 -6.17 -10.56
CA PHE A 435 22.48 -6.35 -11.63
C PHE A 435 23.78 -5.57 -11.37
N ARG A 436 23.65 -4.34 -10.85
CA ARG A 436 24.82 -3.50 -10.52
C ARG A 436 25.70 -4.13 -9.45
N LEU A 437 25.09 -4.65 -8.38
CA LEU A 437 25.81 -5.29 -7.28
C LEU A 437 26.35 -6.66 -7.71
N LEU A 438 25.56 -7.45 -8.43
CA LEU A 438 25.97 -8.75 -8.97
C LEU A 438 27.29 -8.63 -9.74
N LYS A 439 27.43 -7.60 -10.59
CA LYS A 439 28.69 -7.34 -11.34
C LYS A 439 29.82 -6.72 -10.51
N LYS A 440 29.50 -5.79 -9.62
CA LYS A 440 30.50 -4.90 -9.01
C LYS A 440 31.17 -5.52 -7.77
N LEU A 441 30.44 -6.32 -7.02
CA LEU A 441 30.91 -6.86 -5.75
C LEU A 441 31.69 -8.16 -5.96
N GLU A 442 32.67 -8.40 -5.09
CA GLU A 442 33.40 -9.67 -5.05
C GLU A 442 32.61 -10.68 -4.19
N TRP A 443 32.02 -11.66 -4.85
CA TRP A 443 31.19 -12.67 -4.22
C TRP A 443 32.01 -13.86 -3.74
N LYS A 444 32.08 -14.05 -2.42
CA LYS A 444 32.84 -15.15 -1.80
C LYS A 444 31.90 -16.33 -1.48
N PRO A 445 32.27 -17.57 -1.85
CA PRO A 445 31.50 -18.75 -1.47
C PRO A 445 31.41 -18.88 0.05
N ARG A 446 30.21 -19.15 0.56
CA ARG A 446 29.92 -19.38 1.98
C ARG A 446 29.08 -20.63 2.14
N THR A 447 29.39 -21.44 3.14
CA THR A 447 28.52 -22.53 3.60
C THR A 447 27.79 -22.08 4.85
N LEU A 448 26.47 -22.10 4.82
CA LEU A 448 25.61 -21.76 5.97
C LEU A 448 25.61 -22.89 7.00
N SER A 449 25.08 -22.61 8.19
CA SER A 449 24.99 -23.58 9.30
C SER A 449 24.15 -24.82 8.97
N ASN A 450 23.21 -24.71 8.03
CA ASN A 450 22.41 -25.83 7.54
C ASN A 450 23.09 -26.63 6.39
N GLY A 451 24.33 -26.29 6.02
CA GLY A 451 25.08 -26.93 4.93
C GLY A 451 24.79 -26.36 3.53
N THR A 452 23.85 -25.43 3.38
CA THR A 452 23.55 -24.78 2.10
C THR A 452 24.71 -23.90 1.66
N LYS A 453 25.11 -24.02 0.39
CA LYS A 453 26.16 -23.20 -0.20
C LYS A 453 25.55 -22.03 -0.95
N GLN A 454 26.00 -20.83 -0.62
CA GLN A 454 25.62 -19.59 -1.28
C GLN A 454 26.85 -18.70 -1.46
N PHE A 455 26.66 -17.51 -2.01
CA PHE A 455 27.71 -16.51 -2.10
C PHE A 455 27.35 -15.31 -1.24
N ASN A 456 28.34 -14.69 -0.62
CA ASN A 456 28.16 -13.48 0.17
C ASN A 456 29.16 -12.41 -0.22
N TYR A 457 28.74 -11.16 -0.10
CA TYR A 457 29.64 -10.03 -0.09
C TYR A 457 29.98 -9.67 1.35
N VAL A 458 31.26 -9.46 1.61
CA VAL A 458 31.78 -8.99 2.90
C VAL A 458 32.66 -7.78 2.63
N ASP A 459 32.31 -6.65 3.23
CA ASP A 459 33.15 -5.46 3.18
C ASP A 459 34.26 -5.59 4.23
N GLU A 460 35.48 -5.89 3.77
CA GLU A 460 36.63 -6.13 4.65
C GLU A 460 37.10 -4.86 5.38
N ASP A 461 36.76 -3.68 4.85
CA ASP A 461 37.14 -2.39 5.43
C ASP A 461 36.24 -1.99 6.62
N VAL A 462 35.09 -2.65 6.77
CA VAL A 462 34.16 -2.44 7.89
C VAL A 462 34.44 -3.48 9.00
N PRO A 463 34.67 -3.07 10.26
CA PRO A 463 34.79 -3.99 11.39
C PRO A 463 33.59 -4.93 11.50
N GLU A 464 33.81 -6.19 11.87
CA GLU A 464 32.73 -7.20 11.87
C GLU A 464 31.53 -6.79 12.73
N GLU A 465 31.78 -6.18 13.89
CA GLU A 465 30.74 -5.64 14.78
C GLU A 465 29.90 -4.49 14.18
N GLU A 466 30.40 -3.81 13.16
CA GLU A 466 29.73 -2.68 12.49
C GLU A 466 29.08 -3.09 11.15
N ARG A 467 29.27 -4.34 10.71
CA ARG A 467 28.71 -4.81 9.44
C ARG A 467 27.19 -4.97 9.55
N GLU A 468 26.50 -4.44 8.55
CA GLU A 468 25.11 -4.81 8.28
C GLU A 468 25.01 -6.30 7.91
N GLU A 469 23.78 -6.80 7.86
CA GLU A 469 23.53 -8.15 7.35
C GLU A 469 24.17 -8.34 5.96
N PRO A 470 24.98 -9.39 5.76
CA PRO A 470 25.74 -9.54 4.52
C PRO A 470 24.81 -9.82 3.35
N LEU A 471 25.04 -9.11 2.24
CA LEU A 471 24.35 -9.39 0.99
C LEU A 471 24.69 -10.79 0.50
N MET A 472 23.77 -11.39 -0.25
CA MET A 472 23.90 -12.74 -0.75
C MET A 472 23.53 -12.87 -2.23
N MET A 473 24.08 -13.91 -2.87
CA MET A 473 23.70 -14.37 -4.21
C MET A 473 23.54 -15.89 -4.21
N LEU A 474 22.56 -16.38 -4.96
CA LEU A 474 22.34 -17.80 -5.20
C LEU A 474 23.34 -18.33 -6.24
N PRO A 475 23.62 -19.65 -6.26
CA PRO A 475 24.34 -20.27 -7.38
C PRO A 475 23.72 -19.95 -8.75
N THR A 476 22.38 -19.90 -8.85
CA THR A 476 21.70 -19.46 -10.08
C THR A 476 21.93 -17.99 -10.43
N ASP A 477 22.10 -17.10 -9.45
CA ASP A 477 22.43 -15.69 -9.71
C ASP A 477 23.85 -15.57 -10.30
N MET A 478 24.79 -16.33 -9.73
CA MET A 478 26.18 -16.39 -10.25
C MET A 478 26.26 -17.03 -11.63
N ALA A 479 25.34 -17.93 -11.97
CA ALA A 479 25.23 -18.52 -13.31
C ALA A 479 24.90 -17.47 -14.38
N LEU A 480 24.24 -16.36 -14.02
CA LEU A 480 23.97 -15.26 -14.95
C LEU A 480 25.23 -14.51 -15.38
N LEU A 481 26.29 -14.53 -14.56
CA LEU A 481 27.59 -13.95 -14.91
C LEU A 481 28.48 -14.93 -15.68
N SER A 482 28.35 -16.22 -15.37
CA SER A 482 29.22 -17.27 -15.92
C SER A 482 28.83 -17.65 -17.35
N ASP A 483 27.55 -17.51 -17.70
CA ASP A 483 27.03 -17.80 -19.03
C ASP A 483 27.14 -16.57 -19.95
N PRO A 484 27.83 -16.65 -21.11
CA PRO A 484 28.06 -15.48 -21.96
C PRO A 484 26.79 -14.79 -22.49
N GLU A 485 25.74 -15.57 -22.81
CA GLU A 485 24.50 -15.00 -23.35
C GLU A 485 23.70 -14.30 -22.26
N PHE A 486 23.68 -14.86 -21.04
CA PHE A 486 23.08 -14.19 -19.89
C PHE A 486 23.88 -12.96 -19.46
N ALA A 487 25.21 -13.07 -19.40
CA ALA A 487 26.10 -12.00 -18.94
C ALA A 487 25.94 -10.73 -19.78
N MET A 488 25.78 -10.86 -21.10
CA MET A 488 25.47 -9.73 -21.98
C MET A 488 24.21 -8.97 -21.54
N TRP A 489 23.14 -9.66 -21.12
CA TRP A 489 21.92 -9.01 -20.64
C TRP A 489 22.08 -8.42 -19.24
N VAL A 490 22.83 -9.09 -18.36
CA VAL A 490 23.20 -8.55 -17.04
C VAL A 490 23.95 -7.22 -17.19
N ASP A 491 24.89 -7.14 -18.14
CA ASP A 491 25.63 -5.91 -18.45
C ASP A 491 24.68 -4.79 -18.87
N LYS A 492 23.82 -5.05 -19.84
CA LYS A 492 22.84 -4.07 -20.34
C LYS A 492 21.91 -3.57 -19.25
N TYR A 493 21.39 -4.45 -18.40
CA TYR A 493 20.47 -4.05 -17.33
C TYR A 493 21.16 -3.36 -16.15
N ALA A 494 22.43 -3.66 -15.88
CA ALA A 494 23.21 -2.93 -14.89
C ALA A 494 23.46 -1.48 -15.31
N GLU A 495 23.65 -1.25 -16.62
CA GLU A 495 23.92 0.08 -17.20
C GLU A 495 22.63 0.87 -17.46
N ASP A 496 21.58 0.22 -17.96
CA ASP A 496 20.33 0.84 -18.37
C ASP A 496 19.13 0.28 -17.58
N LYS A 497 18.71 1.06 -16.59
CA LYS A 497 17.56 0.76 -15.73
C LYS A 497 16.24 0.81 -16.53
N GLU A 498 16.10 1.70 -17.50
CA GLU A 498 14.86 1.85 -18.26
C GLU A 498 14.67 0.69 -19.23
N LEU A 499 15.76 0.24 -19.87
CA LEU A 499 15.76 -0.99 -20.68
C LEU A 499 15.38 -2.22 -19.85
N PHE A 500 15.96 -2.36 -18.65
CA PHE A 500 15.56 -3.41 -17.71
C PHE A 500 14.07 -3.34 -17.39
N PHE A 501 13.54 -2.16 -17.07
CA PHE A 501 12.14 -1.97 -16.70
C PHE A 501 11.19 -2.30 -17.85
N ASP A 502 11.51 -1.87 -19.07
CA ASP A 502 10.73 -2.20 -20.26
C ASP A 502 10.67 -3.72 -20.50
N HIS A 503 11.84 -4.38 -20.51
CA HIS A 503 11.94 -5.83 -20.73
C HIS A 503 11.28 -6.64 -19.61
N PHE A 504 11.51 -6.27 -18.34
CA PHE A 504 10.90 -6.91 -17.19
C PHE A 504 9.38 -6.81 -17.25
N SER A 505 8.83 -5.64 -17.61
CA SER A 505 7.38 -5.46 -17.68
C SER A 505 6.72 -6.38 -18.69
N LYS A 506 7.35 -6.58 -19.86
CA LYS A 506 6.88 -7.49 -20.91
C LYS A 506 7.00 -8.95 -20.50
N ALA A 507 8.14 -9.34 -19.92
CA ALA A 507 8.36 -10.71 -19.47
C ALA A 507 7.44 -11.09 -18.29
N PHE A 508 7.23 -10.19 -17.33
CA PHE A 508 6.32 -10.42 -16.21
C PHE A 508 4.85 -10.40 -16.65
N HIS A 509 4.47 -9.57 -17.62
CA HIS A 509 3.15 -9.66 -18.26
C HIS A 509 2.93 -11.04 -18.89
N LYS A 510 3.88 -11.50 -19.72
CA LYS A 510 3.84 -12.83 -20.35
C LYS A 510 3.72 -13.95 -19.32
N LEU A 511 4.50 -13.87 -18.24
CA LEU A 511 4.41 -14.79 -17.10
C LEU A 511 3.00 -14.85 -16.51
N MET A 512 2.38 -13.69 -16.26
CA MET A 512 1.02 -13.64 -15.73
C MET A 512 0.00 -14.24 -16.69
N GLU A 513 0.26 -14.32 -17.99
CA GLU A 513 -0.63 -14.89 -19.00
C GLU A 513 -0.32 -16.35 -19.37
N LEU A 514 0.67 -16.98 -18.73
CA LEU A 514 0.94 -18.41 -18.93
C LEU A 514 -0.27 -19.25 -18.48
N GLY A 515 -0.65 -20.19 -19.34
CA GLY A 515 -1.83 -21.04 -19.15
C GLY A 515 -3.17 -20.34 -19.44
N ILE A 516 -3.18 -19.09 -19.94
CA ILE A 516 -4.40 -18.34 -20.25
C ILE A 516 -4.67 -18.34 -21.75
N LYS A 517 -5.88 -18.77 -22.13
CA LYS A 517 -6.41 -18.68 -23.49
C LYS A 517 -7.47 -17.60 -23.54
N ARG A 518 -7.34 -16.65 -24.47
CA ARG A 518 -8.29 -15.54 -24.64
C ARG A 518 -8.95 -15.55 -26.02
N ASN A 519 -10.21 -15.10 -26.09
CA ASN A 519 -10.87 -14.81 -27.36
C ASN A 519 -10.43 -13.43 -27.93
N ALA A 520 -10.97 -13.05 -29.09
CA ALA A 520 -10.66 -11.77 -29.74
C ALA A 520 -11.05 -10.53 -28.92
N GLN A 521 -11.95 -10.70 -27.94
CA GLN A 521 -12.40 -9.66 -27.03
C GLN A 521 -11.55 -9.59 -25.74
N GLY A 522 -10.55 -10.47 -25.60
CA GLY A 522 -9.67 -10.53 -24.44
C GLY A 522 -10.26 -11.30 -23.25
N GLU A 523 -11.41 -11.97 -23.43
CA GLU A 523 -12.05 -12.76 -22.38
C GLU A 523 -11.38 -14.13 -22.26
N VAL A 524 -11.19 -14.60 -21.03
CA VAL A 524 -10.61 -15.92 -20.77
C VAL A 524 -11.60 -17.01 -21.20
N ILE A 525 -11.12 -17.93 -22.04
CA ILE A 525 -11.90 -19.05 -22.61
C ILE A 525 -11.37 -20.42 -22.19
N ASN A 526 -10.48 -20.47 -21.19
CA ASN A 526 -10.08 -21.73 -20.57
C ASN A 526 -11.32 -22.53 -20.15
N THR A 527 -11.49 -23.73 -20.68
CA THR A 527 -12.57 -24.65 -20.31
C THR A 527 -12.38 -25.24 -18.92
N ASP A 528 -11.42 -24.74 -18.15
CA ASP A 528 -10.91 -25.44 -16.99
C ASP A 528 -11.87 -25.55 -15.82
N ASN A 529 -13.04 -24.90 -15.92
CA ASN A 529 -14.03 -24.73 -14.86
C ASN A 529 -15.45 -25.11 -15.27
N VAL A 530 -15.62 -25.94 -16.31
CA VAL A 530 -16.95 -26.26 -16.88
C VAL A 530 -17.80 -27.19 -15.99
N ARG A 531 -17.36 -27.54 -14.79
CA ARG A 531 -18.20 -28.23 -13.78
C ARG A 531 -18.48 -27.34 -12.56
N GLY A 532 -19.58 -26.59 -12.61
CA GLY A 532 -20.34 -26.24 -11.41
C GLY A 532 -20.19 -24.84 -10.79
N GLY A 533 -19.54 -23.89 -11.45
CA GLY A 533 -19.35 -22.55 -10.86
C GLY A 533 -18.30 -22.53 -9.73
N TYR A 534 -18.09 -21.36 -9.12
CA TYR A 534 -17.09 -21.16 -8.07
C TYR A 534 -17.45 -21.99 -6.82
N ILE A 535 -16.68 -23.04 -6.57
CA ILE A 535 -16.67 -23.77 -5.30
C ILE A 535 -15.25 -23.63 -4.77
N SER A 536 -15.07 -22.79 -3.76
CA SER A 536 -13.76 -22.67 -3.11
C SER A 536 -13.40 -24.01 -2.47
N ALA A 537 -12.19 -24.50 -2.75
CA ALA A 537 -11.56 -25.52 -1.92
C ALA A 537 -11.54 -25.07 -0.45
N PRO A 538 -11.44 -26.01 0.50
CA PRO A 538 -11.22 -25.66 1.90
C PRO A 538 -10.05 -24.70 2.02
N LYS A 539 -10.30 -23.55 2.63
CA LYS A 539 -9.29 -22.54 2.93
C LYS A 539 -8.15 -23.16 3.75
N LYS A 540 -6.88 -22.93 3.37
CA LYS A 540 -5.73 -23.23 4.24
C LYS A 540 -5.71 -22.22 5.41
N SER A 541 -5.15 -22.63 6.55
CA SER A 541 -5.13 -21.84 7.79
C SER A 541 -4.83 -20.35 7.57
N ASP A 542 -5.60 -19.48 8.24
CA ASP A 542 -5.37 -18.03 8.34
C ASP A 542 -4.02 -17.66 8.97
N ARG A 543 -3.39 -18.64 9.63
CA ARG A 543 -2.07 -18.50 10.22
C ARG A 543 -1.06 -19.28 9.37
N PRO A 544 0.12 -18.70 9.11
CA PRO A 544 1.25 -19.43 8.54
C PRO A 544 1.48 -20.68 9.37
N THR A 545 1.13 -21.83 8.81
CA THR A 545 1.40 -23.14 9.40
C THR A 545 2.57 -23.71 8.61
N ALA A 546 3.61 -24.19 9.31
CA ALA A 546 4.68 -24.92 8.67
C ALA A 546 4.06 -26.13 7.93
N PRO A 547 4.65 -26.59 6.80
CA PRO A 547 4.26 -27.87 6.23
C PRO A 547 4.33 -28.94 7.32
N ASP A 548 3.35 -29.84 7.38
CA ASP A 548 3.46 -31.03 8.22
C ASP A 548 4.78 -31.71 7.87
N GLN A 549 5.66 -31.88 8.85
CA GLN A 549 6.89 -32.64 8.65
C GLN A 549 6.47 -34.05 8.27
N ALA A 550 6.54 -34.38 6.98
CA ALA A 550 6.49 -35.76 6.55
C ALA A 550 7.50 -36.54 7.40
N PRO A 551 7.12 -37.70 7.98
CA PRO A 551 8.01 -38.45 8.84
C PRO A 551 9.31 -38.69 8.06
N ARG A 552 10.43 -38.24 8.65
CA ARG A 552 11.77 -38.48 8.12
C ARG A 552 11.92 -40.00 7.96
N ALA A 553 11.80 -40.48 6.73
CA ALA A 553 12.28 -41.81 6.39
C ALA A 553 13.79 -41.76 6.60
N HIS A 554 14.26 -42.44 7.64
CA HIS A 554 15.68 -42.71 7.81
C HIS A 554 16.16 -43.51 6.59
N LEU A 555 16.96 -42.87 5.74
CA LEU A 555 17.88 -43.49 4.81
C LEU A 555 19.25 -42.82 4.97
#